data_AF-A0A9Q0KIN8-F1
#
_entry.id   AF-A0A9Q0KIN8-F1
#
_cell.length_a   1.000
_cell.length_b   1.000
_cell.length_c   1.000
_cell.angle_alpha   90.00
_cell.angle_beta   90.00
_cell.angle_gamma   90.00
#
_symmetry.space_group_name_H-M   'P 1'
#
loop_
_entity.id
_entity.type
_entity.pdbx_description
1 polymer ?
#
loop_
_entity_poly.entity_id
_entity_poly.type
_entity_poly.pdbx_seq_one_letter_code
_entity_poly.pdbx_strand_id
1 'polypeptide(L)'
;MWTMDPSERDAKLAHETLRKQNGVEDFQVIVEIACASTPEHLMAVRQAYCYHFNCSLEEDITSHVTLPLRKLLLGLVSSYRYDREVVDANLAHSEASVLHDAIEKKKLNADEVVLMLNTRNKYQLKATFECYRQNYGNSIYKDIENSGPGDLEYILKLMVLCMDAPEKHFAEVVRKSVFRVGTDEASLTRAIVTRAEIDMMKIRAEYFKTYKTSLDNEVIGDTSGDYKDFLVTLLGGKI
;
A
#
# COMPACT_ATOMS: atom_id res chain seq x y z
N MET A 1 19.27 -0.65 5.01
CA MET A 1 18.01 -0.43 4.26
C MET A 1 18.23 0.57 3.13
N TRP A 2 18.77 1.76 3.38
CA TRP A 2 18.98 2.78 2.33
C TRP A 2 20.01 2.42 1.24
N THR A 3 21.10 1.75 1.60
CA THR A 3 22.21 1.43 0.68
C THR A 3 21.92 0.28 -0.29
N MET A 4 20.80 -0.43 -0.11
CA MET A 4 20.40 -1.53 -0.98
C MET A 4 19.70 -0.98 -2.22
N ASP A 5 19.80 -1.69 -3.34
CA ASP A 5 18.95 -1.41 -4.50
C ASP A 5 17.46 -1.40 -4.06
N PRO A 6 16.62 -0.47 -4.55
CA PRO A 6 15.22 -0.40 -4.15
C PRO A 6 14.46 -1.72 -4.29
N SER A 7 14.74 -2.52 -5.32
CA SER A 7 14.06 -3.79 -5.55
C SER A 7 14.52 -4.89 -4.58
N GLU A 8 15.83 -4.95 -4.28
CA GLU A 8 16.39 -5.85 -3.26
C GLU A 8 15.87 -5.50 -1.85
N ARG A 9 15.78 -4.21 -1.56
CA ARG A 9 15.23 -3.69 -0.29
C ARG A 9 13.80 -4.17 -0.10
N ASP A 10 12.95 -3.96 -1.10
CA ASP A 10 11.53 -4.34 -1.01
C ASP A 10 11.36 -5.86 -0.99
N ALA A 11 12.19 -6.62 -1.70
CA ALA A 11 12.21 -8.08 -1.62
C ALA A 11 12.54 -8.55 -0.20
N LYS A 12 13.55 -7.95 0.44
CA LYS A 12 13.92 -8.26 1.82
C LYS A 12 12.81 -7.88 2.81
N LEU A 13 12.19 -6.71 2.65
CA LEU A 13 11.07 -6.28 3.49
C LEU A 13 9.87 -7.24 3.38
N ALA A 14 9.54 -7.67 2.16
CA ALA A 14 8.50 -8.67 1.92
C ALA A 14 8.83 -10.01 2.59
N HIS A 15 10.08 -10.49 2.47
CA HIS A 15 10.47 -11.74 3.13
C HIS A 15 10.37 -11.62 4.65
N GLU A 16 10.92 -10.56 5.25
CA GLU A 16 10.90 -10.36 6.70
C GLU A 16 9.47 -10.33 7.26
N THR A 17 8.54 -9.67 6.56
CA THR A 17 7.14 -9.57 7.01
C THR A 17 6.43 -10.93 6.96
N LEU A 18 6.69 -11.74 5.93
CA LEU A 18 6.10 -13.08 5.79
C LEU A 18 6.59 -14.08 6.84
N ARG A 19 7.72 -13.82 7.51
CA ARG A 19 8.23 -14.67 8.61
C ARG A 19 7.77 -14.21 10.00
N LYS A 20 7.52 -12.91 10.20
CA LYS A 20 7.08 -12.37 11.49
C LYS A 20 5.65 -12.78 11.83
N GLN A 21 4.70 -12.52 10.93
CA GLN A 21 3.26 -12.83 11.05
C GLN A 21 2.66 -12.61 12.45
N ASN A 22 2.89 -11.43 13.03
CA ASN A 22 2.27 -11.03 14.29
C ASN A 22 0.81 -10.58 14.13
N GLY A 23 0.36 -10.32 12.90
CA GLY A 23 -1.02 -9.96 12.58
C GLY A 23 -1.21 -9.53 11.13
N VAL A 24 -2.44 -9.16 10.76
CA VAL A 24 -2.77 -8.72 9.38
C VAL A 24 -2.01 -7.46 8.96
N GLU A 25 -1.62 -6.62 9.92
CA GLU A 25 -0.86 -5.39 9.68
C GLU A 25 0.50 -5.64 9.03
N ASP A 26 1.11 -6.81 9.25
CA ASP A 26 2.39 -7.18 8.62
C ASP A 26 2.24 -7.29 7.09
N PHE A 27 1.06 -7.66 6.59
CA PHE A 27 0.80 -7.72 5.14
C PHE A 27 0.67 -6.34 4.50
N GLN A 28 0.65 -5.27 5.29
CA GLN A 28 0.66 -3.90 4.76
C GLN A 28 1.84 -3.67 3.82
N VAL A 29 3.02 -4.17 4.17
CA VAL A 29 4.23 -4.04 3.38
C VAL A 29 4.07 -4.69 2.00
N ILE A 30 3.42 -5.85 1.93
CA ILE A 30 3.15 -6.54 0.66
C ILE A 30 2.22 -5.71 -0.22
N VAL A 31 1.16 -5.14 0.37
CA VAL A 31 0.20 -4.30 -0.35
C VAL A 31 0.85 -3.01 -0.84
N GLU A 32 1.69 -2.37 -0.03
CA GLU A 32 2.45 -1.18 -0.44
C GLU A 32 3.36 -1.48 -1.63
N ILE A 33 4.16 -2.55 -1.56
CA ILE A 33 5.07 -2.96 -2.65
C ILE A 33 4.27 -3.21 -3.94
N ALA A 34 3.12 -3.87 -3.86
CA ALA A 34 2.32 -4.19 -5.03
C ALA A 34 1.48 -3.02 -5.58
N CYS A 35 1.01 -2.12 -4.72
CA CYS A 35 0.02 -1.10 -5.09
C CYS A 35 0.62 0.31 -5.21
N ALA A 36 1.65 0.64 -4.42
CA ALA A 36 2.26 1.97 -4.39
C ALA A 36 3.54 2.09 -5.24
N SER A 37 3.88 1.04 -6.00
CA SER A 37 5.05 0.98 -6.90
C SER A 37 4.63 0.84 -8.37
N THR A 38 5.56 1.04 -9.30
CA THR A 38 5.32 0.80 -10.73
C THR A 38 5.31 -0.71 -11.04
N PRO A 39 4.68 -1.16 -12.13
CA PRO A 39 4.74 -2.56 -12.56
C PRO A 39 6.17 -3.05 -12.81
N GLU A 40 7.04 -2.20 -13.34
CA GLU A 40 8.47 -2.48 -13.57
C GLU A 40 9.19 -2.74 -12.24
N HIS A 41 8.94 -1.89 -11.22
CA HIS A 41 9.52 -2.07 -9.91
C HIS A 41 9.04 -3.36 -9.24
N LEU A 42 7.73 -3.66 -9.29
CA LEU A 42 7.20 -4.92 -8.75
C LEU A 42 7.82 -6.15 -9.44
N MET A 43 8.04 -6.09 -10.75
CA MET A 43 8.75 -7.14 -11.48
C MET A 43 10.19 -7.30 -10.99
N ALA A 44 10.93 -6.19 -10.82
CA ALA A 44 12.29 -6.21 -10.29
C ALA A 44 12.35 -6.78 -8.86
N VAL A 45 11.39 -6.43 -8.00
CA VAL A 45 11.27 -6.98 -6.65
C VAL A 45 11.11 -8.51 -6.70
N ARG A 46 10.25 -9.03 -7.57
CA ARG A 46 10.05 -10.49 -7.72
C ARG A 46 11.33 -11.19 -8.18
N GLN A 47 12.08 -10.57 -9.10
CA GLN A 47 13.37 -11.09 -9.56
C GLN A 47 14.40 -11.11 -8.42
N ALA A 48 14.52 -10.02 -7.67
CA ALA A 48 15.40 -9.94 -6.51
C ALA A 48 15.01 -10.94 -5.42
N TYR A 49 13.70 -11.16 -5.21
CA TYR A 49 13.19 -12.15 -4.25
C TYR A 49 13.66 -13.56 -4.61
N CYS A 50 13.47 -13.99 -5.86
CA CYS A 50 13.93 -15.28 -6.34
C CYS A 50 15.45 -15.43 -6.20
N TYR A 51 16.21 -14.38 -6.52
CA TYR A 51 17.67 -14.38 -6.44
C TYR A 51 18.17 -14.55 -5.00
N HIS A 52 17.55 -13.90 -4.02
CA HIS A 52 18.02 -13.90 -2.64
C HIS A 52 17.48 -15.05 -1.78
N PHE A 53 16.26 -15.56 -2.07
CA PHE A 53 15.55 -16.45 -1.15
C PHE A 53 15.27 -17.85 -1.71
N ASN A 54 15.69 -18.14 -2.95
CA ASN A 54 15.52 -19.45 -3.60
C ASN A 54 14.06 -19.94 -3.69
N CYS A 55 13.10 -19.03 -3.63
CA CYS A 55 11.69 -19.25 -3.90
C CYS A 55 11.09 -17.97 -4.48
N SER A 56 9.90 -18.06 -5.06
CA SER A 56 9.15 -16.89 -5.49
C SER A 56 8.39 -16.25 -4.32
N LEU A 57 8.14 -14.95 -4.43
CA LEU A 57 7.30 -14.22 -3.47
C LEU A 57 5.89 -14.84 -3.39
N GLU A 58 5.40 -15.33 -4.51
CA GLU A 58 4.12 -16.02 -4.68
C GLU A 58 4.05 -17.34 -3.91
N GLU A 59 5.10 -18.17 -3.99
CA GLU A 59 5.20 -19.43 -3.24
C GLU A 59 5.28 -19.16 -1.74
N ASP A 60 6.04 -18.16 -1.33
CA ASP A 60 6.14 -17.79 0.07
C ASP A 60 4.80 -17.26 0.60
N ILE A 61 4.10 -16.38 -0.12
CA ILE A 61 2.74 -15.94 0.25
C ILE A 61 1.78 -17.13 0.34
N THR A 62 1.86 -18.08 -0.60
CA THR A 62 1.02 -19.28 -0.59
C THR A 62 1.28 -20.14 0.65
N SER A 63 2.53 -20.23 1.09
CA SER A 63 2.93 -21.02 2.26
C SER A 63 2.58 -20.35 3.59
N HIS A 64 2.52 -19.03 3.62
CA HIS A 64 2.49 -18.23 4.85
C HIS A 64 1.15 -17.54 5.12
N VAL A 65 0.34 -17.26 4.10
CA VAL A 65 -0.92 -16.52 4.25
C VAL A 65 -2.10 -17.47 4.11
N THR A 66 -3.17 -17.34 4.90
CA THR A 66 -4.37 -18.16 4.78
C THR A 66 -5.43 -17.53 3.86
N LEU A 67 -6.40 -18.34 3.40
CA LEU A 67 -7.57 -17.82 2.69
C LEU A 67 -8.51 -17.08 3.66
N PRO A 68 -9.20 -16.01 3.23
CA PRO A 68 -9.29 -15.50 1.85
C PRO A 68 -8.15 -14.54 1.44
N LEU A 69 -7.36 -14.03 2.39
CA LEU A 69 -6.31 -13.02 2.14
C LEU A 69 -5.28 -13.46 1.10
N ARG A 70 -4.86 -14.74 1.15
CA ARG A 70 -3.91 -15.32 0.20
C ARG A 70 -4.33 -15.06 -1.24
N LYS A 71 -5.62 -15.21 -1.57
CA LYS A 71 -6.14 -15.05 -2.94
C LYS A 71 -5.92 -13.62 -3.44
N LEU A 72 -6.17 -12.63 -2.57
CA LEU A 72 -6.00 -11.23 -2.88
C LEU A 72 -4.51 -10.87 -3.01
N LEU A 73 -3.70 -11.17 -1.99
CA LEU A 73 -2.28 -10.85 -1.97
C LEU A 73 -1.53 -11.51 -3.12
N LEU A 74 -1.82 -12.77 -3.43
CA LEU A 74 -1.20 -13.48 -4.54
C LEU A 74 -1.47 -12.79 -5.88
N GLY A 75 -2.71 -12.38 -6.13
CA GLY A 75 -3.03 -11.67 -7.37
C GLY A 75 -2.44 -10.25 -7.42
N LEU A 76 -2.28 -9.58 -6.28
CA LEU A 76 -1.60 -8.29 -6.20
C LEU A 76 -0.12 -8.41 -6.60
N VAL A 77 0.63 -9.30 -5.94
CA VAL A 77 2.07 -9.43 -6.19
C VAL A 77 2.39 -10.04 -7.55
N SER A 78 1.49 -10.88 -8.09
CA SER A 78 1.70 -11.52 -9.41
C SER A 78 1.43 -10.55 -10.57
N SER A 79 0.82 -9.40 -10.31
CA SER A 79 0.39 -8.48 -11.35
C SER A 79 1.56 -7.83 -12.10
N TYR A 80 1.37 -7.61 -13.40
CA TYR A 80 2.18 -6.71 -14.22
C TYR A 80 1.21 -5.83 -15.01
N ARG A 81 0.71 -4.80 -14.32
CA ARG A 81 -0.43 -3.99 -14.79
C ARG A 81 0.01 -3.10 -15.94
N TYR A 82 -0.92 -2.86 -16.86
CA TYR A 82 -0.72 -1.84 -17.89
C TYR A 82 -0.58 -0.46 -17.23
N ASP A 83 0.45 0.32 -17.52
CA ASP A 83 0.72 1.59 -16.81
C ASP A 83 0.42 2.85 -17.63
N ARG A 84 -0.43 2.74 -18.66
CA ARG A 84 -0.87 3.93 -19.40
C ARG A 84 -2.21 4.43 -18.88
N GLU A 85 -2.39 5.75 -18.99
CA GLU A 85 -3.60 6.48 -18.64
C GLU A 85 -4.70 6.23 -19.68
N VAL A 86 -5.21 5.01 -19.70
CA VAL A 86 -6.31 4.57 -20.55
C VAL A 86 -7.45 4.12 -19.65
N VAL A 87 -8.60 4.79 -19.82
CA VAL A 87 -9.80 4.58 -19.01
C VAL A 87 -10.99 4.34 -19.93
N ASP A 88 -11.76 3.29 -19.63
CA ASP A 88 -13.09 3.05 -20.17
C ASP A 88 -14.13 3.46 -19.13
N ALA A 89 -14.86 4.54 -19.44
CA ALA A 89 -15.86 5.11 -18.56
C ALA A 89 -17.08 4.21 -18.35
N ASN A 90 -17.51 3.47 -19.38
CA ASN A 90 -18.63 2.54 -19.27
C ASN A 90 -18.26 1.36 -18.38
N LEU A 91 -17.04 0.84 -18.57
CA LEU A 91 -16.49 -0.20 -17.70
C LEU A 91 -16.39 0.31 -16.27
N ALA A 92 -15.84 1.50 -16.03
CA ALA A 92 -15.72 2.09 -14.70
C ALA A 92 -17.07 2.20 -13.98
N HIS A 93 -18.12 2.62 -14.70
CA HIS A 93 -19.47 2.71 -14.15
C HIS A 93 -20.05 1.33 -13.83
N SER A 94 -19.86 0.34 -14.71
CA SER A 94 -20.33 -1.02 -14.48
C SER A 94 -19.61 -1.70 -13.29
N GLU A 95 -18.29 -1.51 -13.19
CA GLU A 95 -17.46 -2.07 -12.13
C GLU A 95 -17.72 -1.41 -10.78
N ALA A 96 -18.09 -0.13 -10.77
CA ALA A 96 -18.55 0.55 -9.56
C ALA A 96 -19.82 -0.10 -8.99
N SER A 97 -20.78 -0.45 -9.85
CA SER A 97 -21.99 -1.18 -9.45
C SER A 97 -21.68 -2.58 -8.91
N VAL A 98 -20.77 -3.30 -9.56
CA VAL A 98 -20.29 -4.61 -9.10
C VAL A 98 -19.68 -4.52 -7.69
N LEU A 99 -18.82 -3.52 -7.45
CA LEU A 99 -18.19 -3.31 -6.15
C LEU A 99 -19.25 -2.98 -5.09
N HIS A 100 -20.24 -2.17 -5.42
CA HIS A 100 -21.31 -1.81 -4.50
C HIS A 100 -22.14 -3.02 -4.10
N ASP A 101 -22.60 -3.79 -5.09
CA ASP A 101 -23.31 -5.05 -4.89
C ASP A 101 -22.54 -6.04 -4.01
N ALA A 102 -21.23 -6.17 -4.23
CA ALA A 102 -20.38 -7.06 -3.46
C ALA A 102 -20.22 -6.60 -2.00
N ILE A 103 -20.11 -5.29 -1.77
CA ILE A 103 -20.03 -4.68 -0.44
C ILE A 103 -21.35 -4.88 0.32
N GLU A 104 -22.49 -4.56 -0.29
CA GLU A 104 -23.81 -4.75 0.33
C GLU A 104 -24.07 -6.21 0.70
N LYS A 105 -23.68 -7.14 -0.17
CA LYS A 105 -23.84 -8.59 0.03
C LYS A 105 -22.76 -9.20 0.92
N LYS A 106 -21.78 -8.42 1.40
CA LYS A 106 -20.62 -8.88 2.19
C LYS A 106 -19.80 -9.97 1.50
N LYS A 107 -19.63 -9.85 0.19
CA LYS A 107 -18.92 -10.80 -0.69
C LYS A 107 -17.63 -10.19 -1.25
N LEU A 108 -16.83 -9.57 -0.39
CA LEU A 108 -15.59 -8.90 -0.78
C LEU A 108 -14.53 -9.84 -1.39
N ASN A 109 -14.60 -11.13 -1.07
CA ASN A 109 -13.70 -12.16 -1.61
C ASN A 109 -14.26 -12.82 -2.89
N ALA A 110 -15.35 -12.31 -3.47
CA ALA A 110 -15.89 -12.80 -4.72
C ALA A 110 -14.85 -12.68 -5.84
N ASP A 111 -14.80 -13.71 -6.70
CA ASP A 111 -13.79 -13.86 -7.75
C ASP A 111 -13.74 -12.65 -8.70
N GLU A 112 -14.90 -12.10 -9.03
CA GLU A 112 -15.07 -10.90 -9.83
C GLU A 112 -14.40 -9.67 -9.19
N VAL A 113 -14.63 -9.43 -7.90
CA VAL A 113 -14.05 -8.29 -7.16
C VAL A 113 -12.53 -8.44 -7.09
N VAL A 114 -12.06 -9.63 -6.69
CA VAL A 114 -10.62 -9.90 -6.57
C VAL A 114 -9.93 -9.81 -7.93
N LEU A 115 -10.54 -10.33 -9.00
CA LEU A 115 -9.98 -10.27 -10.34
C LEU A 115 -9.89 -8.82 -10.84
N MET A 116 -10.96 -8.04 -10.69
CA MET A 116 -11.00 -6.63 -11.08
C MET A 116 -9.89 -5.86 -10.35
N LEU A 117 -9.88 -5.93 -9.02
CA LEU A 117 -8.90 -5.26 -8.18
C LEU A 117 -7.48 -5.69 -8.52
N ASN A 118 -7.23 -6.97 -8.84
CA ASN A 118 -5.88 -7.48 -9.13
C ASN A 118 -5.38 -7.23 -10.56
N THR A 119 -6.26 -6.95 -11.53
CA THR A 119 -5.87 -6.88 -12.94
C THR A 119 -5.99 -5.50 -13.57
N ARG A 120 -6.92 -4.66 -13.11
CA ARG A 120 -7.13 -3.33 -13.71
C ARG A 120 -5.93 -2.42 -13.53
N ASN A 121 -5.66 -1.58 -14.52
CA ASN A 121 -4.63 -0.55 -14.36
C ASN A 121 -5.06 0.47 -13.29
N LYS A 122 -4.10 1.23 -12.75
CA LYS A 122 -4.36 2.17 -11.65
C LYS A 122 -5.35 3.27 -12.06
N TYR A 123 -5.24 3.79 -13.28
CA TYR A 123 -6.12 4.84 -13.79
C TYR A 123 -7.57 4.38 -13.92
N GLN A 124 -7.78 3.16 -14.42
CA GLN A 124 -9.10 2.53 -14.50
C GLN A 124 -9.69 2.33 -13.10
N LEU A 125 -8.91 1.81 -12.13
CA LEU A 125 -9.39 1.64 -10.76
C LEU A 125 -9.78 2.96 -10.12
N LYS A 126 -8.99 4.03 -10.31
CA LYS A 126 -9.34 5.38 -9.84
C LYS A 126 -10.65 5.86 -10.44
N ALA A 127 -10.85 5.68 -11.76
CA ALA A 127 -12.10 6.03 -12.42
C ALA A 127 -13.30 5.22 -11.88
N THR A 128 -13.11 3.93 -11.61
CA THR A 128 -14.11 3.06 -10.99
C THR A 128 -14.46 3.55 -9.58
N PHE A 129 -13.48 3.90 -8.75
CA PHE A 129 -13.71 4.42 -7.39
C PHE A 129 -14.38 5.80 -7.40
N GLU A 130 -14.05 6.64 -8.38
CA GLU A 130 -14.72 7.92 -8.57
C GLU A 130 -16.20 7.72 -8.98
N CYS A 131 -16.47 6.84 -9.94
CA CYS A 131 -17.83 6.47 -10.33
C CYS A 131 -18.62 5.91 -9.13
N TYR A 132 -18.00 5.06 -8.31
CA TYR A 132 -18.59 4.55 -7.08
C TYR A 132 -19.03 5.69 -6.17
N ARG A 133 -18.13 6.64 -5.89
CA ARG A 133 -18.42 7.79 -5.03
C ARG A 133 -19.57 8.64 -5.56
N GLN A 134 -19.60 8.88 -6.87
CA GLN A 134 -20.65 9.67 -7.52
C GLN A 134 -22.02 8.98 -7.46
N ASN A 135 -22.05 7.66 -7.63
CA ASN A 135 -23.29 6.89 -7.68
C ASN A 135 -23.88 6.62 -6.27
N TYR A 136 -23.03 6.42 -5.26
CA TYR A 136 -23.45 5.93 -3.94
C TYR A 136 -23.22 6.93 -2.80
N GLY A 137 -22.64 8.10 -3.07
CA GLY A 137 -22.49 9.20 -2.12
C GLY A 137 -21.36 9.04 -1.09
N ASN A 138 -20.88 7.82 -0.86
CA ASN A 138 -19.73 7.51 -0.01
C ASN A 138 -18.54 7.03 -0.82
N SER A 139 -17.33 7.24 -0.30
CA SER A 139 -16.14 6.60 -0.87
C SER A 139 -16.17 5.10 -0.57
N ILE A 140 -15.77 4.28 -1.54
CA ILE A 140 -15.61 2.82 -1.37
C ILE A 140 -14.78 2.45 -0.12
N TYR A 141 -13.75 3.24 0.22
CA TYR A 141 -12.96 3.05 1.45
C TYR A 141 -13.81 3.01 2.73
N LYS A 142 -14.85 3.85 2.82
CA LYS A 142 -15.76 3.92 3.97
C LYS A 142 -16.75 2.76 3.97
N ASP A 143 -17.29 2.42 2.80
CA ASP A 143 -18.28 1.36 2.72
C ASP A 143 -17.66 -0.03 2.93
N ILE A 144 -16.36 -0.20 2.67
CA ILE A 144 -15.63 -1.43 3.03
C ILE A 144 -15.52 -1.61 4.55
N GLU A 145 -15.47 -0.54 5.36
CA GLU A 145 -15.22 -0.58 6.81
C GLU A 145 -16.26 -1.34 7.63
N ASN A 146 -17.40 -1.72 7.03
CA ASN A 146 -18.49 -2.43 7.71
C ASN A 146 -19.02 -3.64 6.92
N SER A 147 -18.20 -4.23 6.04
CA SER A 147 -18.65 -5.11 4.95
C SER A 147 -18.17 -6.57 5.04
N GLY A 148 -17.49 -7.00 6.09
CA GLY A 148 -16.89 -8.34 6.19
C GLY A 148 -16.01 -8.59 7.42
N PRO A 149 -15.14 -9.62 7.36
CA PRO A 149 -14.14 -9.92 8.39
C PRO A 149 -13.02 -8.87 8.39
N GLY A 150 -12.64 -8.39 9.57
CA GLY A 150 -11.74 -7.24 9.74
C GLY A 150 -10.42 -7.30 8.97
N ASP A 151 -9.81 -8.48 8.85
CA ASP A 151 -8.53 -8.61 8.13
C ASP A 151 -8.65 -8.36 6.62
N LEU A 152 -9.72 -8.88 5.99
CA LEU A 152 -9.94 -8.70 4.55
C LEU A 152 -10.36 -7.26 4.25
N GLU A 153 -11.21 -6.68 5.11
CA GLU A 153 -11.57 -5.26 5.04
C GLU A 153 -10.32 -4.37 5.13
N TYR A 154 -9.44 -4.65 6.10
CA TYR A 154 -8.19 -3.91 6.30
C TYR A 154 -7.32 -3.92 5.04
N ILE A 155 -7.04 -5.10 4.48
CA ILE A 155 -6.19 -5.24 3.28
C ILE A 155 -6.84 -4.59 2.05
N LEU A 156 -8.16 -4.69 1.89
CA LEU A 156 -8.86 -4.05 0.78
C LEU A 156 -8.87 -2.53 0.90
N LYS A 157 -9.11 -1.98 2.09
CA LYS A 157 -9.02 -0.53 2.35
C LYS A 157 -7.63 -0.01 2.05
N LEU A 158 -6.60 -0.74 2.50
CA LEU A 158 -5.22 -0.40 2.26
C LEU A 158 -4.89 -0.43 0.76
N MET A 159 -5.33 -1.47 0.06
CA MET A 159 -5.16 -1.58 -1.39
C MET A 159 -5.79 -0.39 -2.13
N VAL A 160 -7.06 -0.09 -1.83
CA VAL A 160 -7.77 1.05 -2.41
C VAL A 160 -7.01 2.34 -2.16
N LEU A 161 -6.57 2.57 -0.93
CA LEU A 161 -5.85 3.79 -0.54
C LEU A 161 -4.50 3.90 -1.26
N CYS A 162 -3.70 2.83 -1.30
CA CYS A 162 -2.41 2.81 -2.00
C CYS A 162 -2.55 3.00 -3.52
N MET A 163 -3.63 2.50 -4.12
CA MET A 163 -3.90 2.70 -5.55
C MET A 163 -4.39 4.12 -5.86
N ASP A 164 -5.28 4.67 -5.03
CA ASP A 164 -5.92 5.96 -5.26
C ASP A 164 -5.02 7.15 -4.86
N ALA A 165 -4.47 7.10 -3.65
CA ALA A 165 -3.74 8.18 -3.01
C ALA A 165 -2.61 7.63 -2.12
N PRO A 166 -1.52 7.08 -2.70
CA PRO A 166 -0.42 6.52 -1.93
C PRO A 166 0.21 7.55 -0.97
N GLU A 167 0.21 8.84 -1.32
CA GLU A 167 0.71 9.91 -0.45
C GLU A 167 -0.07 10.04 0.87
N LYS A 168 -1.38 9.76 0.85
CA LYS A 168 -2.20 9.72 2.07
C LYS A 168 -1.82 8.54 2.94
N HIS A 169 -1.67 7.37 2.33
CA HIS A 169 -1.24 6.15 3.03
C HIS A 169 0.09 6.38 3.75
N PHE A 170 1.12 6.84 3.04
CA PHE A 170 2.43 7.04 3.68
C PHE A 170 2.44 8.18 4.70
N ALA A 171 1.61 9.21 4.52
CA ALA A 171 1.41 10.23 5.57
C ALA A 171 0.80 9.62 6.84
N GLU A 172 -0.20 8.73 6.70
CA GLU A 172 -0.79 7.99 7.82
C GLU A 172 0.21 7.05 8.49
N VAL A 173 1.06 6.37 7.71
CA VAL A 173 2.12 5.49 8.26
C VAL A 173 3.07 6.32 9.13
N VAL A 174 3.61 7.43 8.60
CA VAL A 174 4.51 8.30 9.38
C VAL A 174 3.80 8.81 10.63
N ARG A 175 2.53 9.24 10.51
CA ARG A 175 1.76 9.73 11.66
C ARG A 175 1.61 8.67 12.75
N LYS A 176 1.22 7.45 12.39
CA LYS A 176 1.06 6.33 13.34
C LYS A 176 2.39 5.93 13.98
N SER A 177 3.51 6.09 13.26
CA SER A 177 4.83 5.74 13.78
C SER A 177 5.34 6.69 14.86
N VAL A 178 5.03 7.99 14.75
CA VAL A 178 5.50 9.03 15.69
C VAL A 178 4.47 9.43 16.73
N PHE A 179 3.17 9.19 16.48
CA PHE A 179 2.11 9.53 17.41
C PHE A 179 1.71 8.35 18.29
N ARG A 180 2.66 7.86 19.08
CA ARG A 180 2.47 6.75 20.02
C ARG A 180 3.43 6.87 21.20
N VAL A 181 3.32 5.95 22.16
CA VAL A 181 4.36 5.83 23.19
C VAL A 181 5.59 5.18 22.55
N GLY A 182 6.70 5.92 22.53
CA GLY A 182 7.89 5.57 21.75
C GLY A 182 7.68 5.77 20.25
N THR A 183 8.61 5.27 19.44
CA THR A 183 8.57 5.40 17.98
C THR A 183 8.51 4.03 17.33
N ASP A 184 7.63 3.83 16.35
CA ASP A 184 7.74 2.67 15.45
C ASP A 184 8.80 2.96 14.38
N GLU A 185 10.07 2.80 14.76
CA GLU A 185 11.21 3.05 13.90
C GLU A 185 11.18 2.20 12.62
N ALA A 186 10.61 1.00 12.67
CA ALA A 186 10.55 0.11 11.51
C ALA A 186 9.60 0.67 10.44
N SER A 187 8.38 1.06 10.82
CA SER A 187 7.42 1.67 9.91
C SER A 187 7.85 3.06 9.47
N LEU A 188 8.42 3.87 10.38
CA LEU A 188 8.93 5.21 10.07
C LEU A 188 10.06 5.14 9.04
N THR A 189 11.07 4.29 9.31
CA THR A 189 12.21 4.11 8.41
C THR A 189 11.74 3.62 7.05
N ARG A 190 10.87 2.59 7.02
CA ARG A 190 10.32 2.04 5.78
C ARG A 190 9.63 3.13 4.97
N ALA A 191 8.69 3.89 5.55
CA ALA A 191 7.95 4.93 4.86
C ALA A 191 8.86 6.04 4.32
N ILE A 192 9.87 6.47 5.08
CA ILE A 192 10.78 7.54 4.63
C ILE A 192 11.73 7.02 3.54
N VAL A 193 12.40 5.89 3.79
CA VAL A 193 13.41 5.32 2.90
C VAL A 193 12.82 4.89 1.55
N THR A 194 11.66 4.23 1.54
CA THR A 194 11.09 3.74 0.28
C THR A 194 10.48 4.84 -0.57
N ARG A 195 10.16 6.01 0.02
CA ARG A 195 9.46 7.10 -0.67
C ARG A 195 10.30 8.35 -0.93
N ALA A 196 11.49 8.44 -0.34
CA ALA A 196 12.39 9.59 -0.45
C ALA A 196 12.60 10.04 -1.91
N GLU A 197 12.84 9.09 -2.81
CA GLU A 197 13.14 9.35 -4.23
C GLU A 197 11.92 9.23 -5.17
N ILE A 198 10.71 9.00 -4.62
CA ILE A 198 9.49 8.73 -5.39
C ILE A 198 8.53 9.92 -5.28
N ASP A 199 8.00 10.17 -4.09
CA ASP A 199 6.90 11.10 -3.89
C ASP A 199 6.89 11.77 -2.51
N MET A 200 8.04 11.83 -1.83
CA MET A 200 8.17 12.42 -0.49
C MET A 200 7.59 13.85 -0.39
N MET A 201 7.77 14.68 -1.42
CA MET A 201 7.17 16.02 -1.44
C MET A 201 5.63 16.01 -1.39
N LYS A 202 4.99 15.04 -2.07
CA LYS A 202 3.53 14.88 -2.03
C LYS A 202 3.08 14.37 -0.66
N ILE A 203 3.82 13.43 -0.08
CA ILE A 203 3.56 12.91 1.27
C ILE A 203 3.62 14.05 2.30
N ARG A 204 4.67 14.89 2.25
CA ARG A 204 4.82 16.04 3.15
C ARG A 204 3.66 17.04 3.00
N ALA A 205 3.25 17.33 1.77
CA ALA A 205 2.11 18.22 1.51
C ALA A 205 0.79 17.66 2.05
N GLU A 206 0.51 16.38 1.82
CA GLU A 206 -0.70 15.72 2.32
C GLU A 206 -0.70 15.59 3.84
N TYR A 207 0.47 15.32 4.45
CA TYR A 207 0.65 15.28 5.89
C TYR A 207 0.29 16.62 6.54
N PHE A 208 0.85 17.72 6.02
CA PHE A 208 0.54 19.07 6.51
C PHE A 208 -0.93 19.42 6.33
N LYS A 209 -1.49 19.12 5.16
CA LYS A 209 -2.92 19.34 4.86
C LYS A 209 -3.83 18.59 5.85
N THR A 210 -3.48 17.36 6.21
CA THR A 210 -4.30 16.47 7.05
C THR A 210 -4.14 16.77 8.54
N TYR A 211 -2.90 16.84 9.03
CA TYR A 211 -2.60 16.90 10.47
C TYR A 211 -2.29 18.30 10.98
N LYS A 212 -2.23 19.31 10.09
CA LYS A 212 -1.96 20.72 10.44
C LYS A 212 -0.62 20.93 11.15
N THR A 213 0.31 20.01 10.97
CA THR A 213 1.69 20.05 11.48
C THR A 213 2.64 19.54 10.40
N SER A 214 3.91 19.91 10.48
CA SER A 214 4.93 19.51 9.51
C SER A 214 5.38 18.08 9.79
N LEU A 215 5.46 17.24 8.75
CA LEU A 215 6.04 15.89 8.84
C LEU A 215 7.45 15.96 9.44
N ASP A 216 8.26 16.90 8.97
CA ASP A 216 9.64 17.10 9.42
C ASP A 216 9.70 17.41 10.93
N ASN A 217 8.80 18.27 11.43
CA ASN A 217 8.79 18.66 12.83
C ASN A 217 8.42 17.48 13.74
N GLU A 218 7.46 16.67 13.32
CA GLU A 218 7.05 15.48 14.08
C GLU A 218 8.18 14.44 14.10
N VAL A 219 8.86 14.22 12.97
CA VAL A 219 10.02 13.31 12.90
C VAL A 219 11.17 13.82 13.77
N ILE A 220 11.48 15.12 13.73
CA ILE A 220 12.52 15.73 14.57
C ILE A 220 12.16 15.64 16.05
N GLY A 221 10.89 15.81 16.40
CA GLY A 221 10.42 15.77 17.79
C GLY A 221 10.44 14.37 18.40
N ASP A 222 10.25 13.34 17.57
CA ASP A 222 10.11 11.96 18.04
C ASP A 222 11.38 11.10 17.86
N THR A 223 12.39 11.60 17.14
CA THR A 223 13.65 10.88 16.89
C THR A 223 14.87 11.63 17.40
N SER A 224 15.99 10.94 17.61
CA SER A 224 17.23 11.55 18.13
C SER A 224 18.51 10.99 17.50
N GLY A 225 19.64 11.68 17.74
CA GLY A 225 20.97 11.28 17.29
C GLY A 225 21.10 11.12 15.77
N ASP A 226 22.03 10.26 15.35
CA ASP A 226 22.33 9.98 13.95
C ASP A 226 21.11 9.45 13.17
N TYR A 227 20.20 8.75 13.85
CA TYR A 227 18.98 8.25 13.24
C TYR A 227 18.07 9.40 12.78
N LYS A 228 17.85 10.40 13.64
CA LYS A 228 17.11 11.62 13.29
C LYS A 228 17.77 12.35 12.13
N ASP A 229 19.09 12.59 12.22
CA ASP A 229 19.82 13.35 11.20
C ASP A 229 19.75 12.65 9.84
N PHE A 230 19.84 11.32 9.83
CA PHE A 230 19.63 10.50 8.65
C PHE A 230 18.21 10.65 8.06
N LEU A 231 17.15 10.53 8.87
CA LEU A 231 15.78 10.68 8.38
C LEU A 231 15.52 12.09 7.84
N VAL A 232 15.96 13.13 8.54
CA VAL A 232 15.79 14.53 8.12
C VAL A 232 16.51 14.80 6.79
N THR A 233 17.68 14.20 6.59
CA THR A 233 18.39 14.27 5.30
C THR A 233 17.52 13.73 4.17
N LEU A 234 16.89 12.57 4.36
CA LEU A 234 16.01 11.95 3.35
C LEU A 234 14.73 12.74 3.07
N LEU A 235 14.27 13.55 4.04
CA LEU A 235 13.13 14.46 3.85
C LEU A 235 13.51 15.72 3.04
N GLY A 236 14.80 15.90 2.72
CA GLY A 236 15.34 17.08 2.07
C GLY A 236 15.54 18.27 3.00
N GLY A 237 15.56 18.02 4.32
CA GLY A 237 15.94 19.03 5.31
C GLY A 237 17.42 19.36 5.18
N LYS A 238 17.77 20.65 5.25
CA LYS A 238 19.17 21.05 5.46
C LYS A 238 19.51 20.74 6.92
N ILE A 239 20.51 19.88 7.12
CA ILE A 239 21.17 19.68 8.42
C ILE A 239 21.98 20.92 8.76
#